data_AF-A0A2V8VHL1-F1
#
_entry.id   AF-A0A2V8VHL1-F1
#
_cell.length_a   1.000
_cell.length_b   1.000
_cell.length_c   1.000
_cell.angle_alpha   90.00
_cell.angle_beta   90.00
_cell.angle_gamma   90.00
#
_symmetry.space_group_name_H-M   'P 1'
#
loop_
_entity.id
_entity.type
_entity.pdbx_description
1 polymer ?
#
loop_
_entity_poly.entity_id
_entity_poly.type
_entity_poly.pdbx_seq_one_letter_code
_entity_poly.pdbx_strand_id
1 'polypeptide(L)'
;MDPKVHPSLIENFVNARAFAVRLESLGCGTSGDEAGCGPAALAVESEGGFGGGAFGVRRPLRFLTYKLGLSEAQVGELARVLDELKIERAQAAVDDRRTLAALADALTGESFDEARAADGADLRRKGSERLSDAVVKALGRIHALLSPEQRERLAYLIRTGTLAF
;
A
#
# COMPACT_ATOMS: atom_id res chain seq x y z
N MET A 1 1.05 -16.08 -45.33
CA MET A 1 2.26 -16.04 -44.48
C MET A 1 1.83 -15.54 -43.12
N ASP A 2 1.44 -16.46 -42.25
CA ASP A 2 1.00 -16.15 -40.89
C ASP A 2 2.21 -15.78 -40.01
N PRO A 3 2.18 -14.65 -39.28
CA PRO A 3 3.26 -14.31 -38.38
C PRO A 3 3.22 -15.26 -37.17
N LYS A 4 4.18 -16.17 -37.10
CA LYS A 4 4.44 -17.02 -35.94
C LYS A 4 4.89 -16.13 -34.78
N VAL A 5 3.98 -15.87 -33.84
CA VAL A 5 4.30 -15.27 -32.54
C VAL A 5 5.27 -16.20 -31.82
N HIS A 6 6.48 -15.71 -31.55
CA HIS A 6 7.55 -16.48 -30.92
C HIS A 6 7.20 -16.72 -29.43
N PRO A 7 7.34 -17.96 -28.89
CA PRO A 7 6.90 -18.32 -27.55
C PRO A 7 7.55 -17.52 -26.41
N SER A 8 8.71 -16.90 -26.65
CA SER A 8 9.37 -16.00 -25.69
C SER A 8 8.64 -14.67 -25.46
N LEU A 9 7.69 -14.28 -26.32
CA LEU A 9 6.80 -13.15 -26.06
C LEU A 9 5.70 -13.49 -25.05
N ILE A 10 5.33 -14.77 -24.92
CA ILE A 10 4.28 -15.22 -23.98
C ILE A 10 4.86 -15.31 -22.55
N GLU A 11 6.12 -15.76 -22.40
CA GLU A 11 6.79 -15.86 -21.09
C GLU A 11 7.02 -14.49 -20.43
N ASN A 12 7.28 -13.44 -21.23
CA ASN A 12 7.43 -12.07 -20.71
C ASN A 12 6.10 -11.48 -20.19
N PHE A 13 4.95 -12.02 -20.61
CA PHE A 13 3.63 -11.62 -20.08
C PHE A 13 3.23 -12.38 -18.81
N VAL A 14 3.85 -13.51 -18.49
CA VAL A 14 3.57 -14.27 -17.26
C VAL A 14 4.09 -13.52 -16.03
N ASN A 15 5.21 -12.77 -16.16
CA ASN A 15 5.72 -11.91 -15.08
C ASN A 15 5.02 -10.54 -14.98
N ALA A 16 4.28 -10.11 -16.01
CA ALA A 16 3.50 -8.86 -15.97
C ALA A 16 2.15 -9.01 -15.24
N ARG A 17 1.69 -10.23 -14.97
CA ARG A 17 0.43 -10.51 -14.23
C ARG A 17 0.55 -10.41 -12.71
N ALA A 18 1.72 -10.07 -12.16
CA ALA A 18 1.84 -9.67 -10.76
C ALA A 18 1.43 -8.20 -10.50
N PHE A 19 1.14 -7.42 -11.56
CA PHE A 19 0.93 -5.97 -11.46
C PHE A 19 -0.52 -5.51 -11.71
N ALA A 20 -1.47 -6.43 -11.90
CA ALA A 20 -2.87 -6.08 -12.11
C ALA A 20 -3.75 -6.84 -11.12
N VAL A 21 -4.49 -6.07 -10.32
CA VAL A 21 -5.46 -6.48 -9.29
C VAL A 21 -4.83 -6.78 -7.92
N ARG A 22 -4.38 -5.73 -7.22
CA ARG A 22 -4.40 -5.75 -5.75
C ARG A 22 -5.83 -5.53 -5.28
N LEU A 23 -6.63 -6.60 -5.36
CA LEU A 23 -7.90 -6.73 -4.66
C LEU A 23 -7.61 -7.11 -3.19
N GLU A 24 -6.89 -6.26 -2.46
CA GLU A 24 -6.61 -6.48 -1.03
C GLU A 24 -7.33 -5.42 -0.20
N SER A 25 -8.64 -5.54 -0.20
CA SER A 25 -9.43 -5.65 1.03
C SER A 25 -10.88 -5.81 0.58
N LEU A 26 -11.30 -7.06 0.37
CA LEU A 26 -12.71 -7.38 0.56
C LEU A 26 -13.00 -7.12 2.04
N GLY A 27 -13.38 -5.87 2.31
CA GLY A 27 -13.96 -5.46 3.58
C GLY A 27 -15.19 -6.31 3.84
N CYS A 28 -15.19 -6.91 5.04
CA CYS A 28 -16.30 -7.55 5.74
C CYS A 28 -17.70 -7.36 5.11
N GLY A 29 -18.18 -8.36 4.39
CA GLY A 29 -19.61 -8.58 4.16
C GLY A 29 -20.13 -9.54 5.22
N THR A 30 -20.85 -9.03 6.21
CA THR A 30 -21.60 -9.85 7.16
C THR A 30 -22.91 -10.28 6.52
N SER A 31 -23.05 -11.55 6.16
CA SER A 31 -24.34 -12.21 6.00
C SER A 31 -24.15 -13.67 6.40
N GLY A 32 -24.84 -14.06 7.46
CA GLY A 32 -24.56 -15.27 8.23
C GLY A 32 -24.89 -16.58 7.51
N ASP A 33 -24.17 -17.63 7.89
CA ASP A 33 -24.73 -18.82 8.53
C ASP A 33 -23.57 -19.61 9.18
N GLU A 34 -23.72 -19.85 10.48
CA GLU A 34 -23.16 -20.89 11.35
C GLU A 34 -21.71 -21.47 11.18
N ALA A 35 -21.00 -21.44 12.32
CA ALA A 35 -20.01 -22.40 12.82
C ALA A 35 -18.52 -22.31 12.41
N GLY A 36 -17.69 -21.86 13.37
CA GLY A 36 -16.31 -22.35 13.51
C GLY A 36 -15.27 -21.31 13.96
N CYS A 37 -15.23 -20.97 15.25
CA CYS A 37 -14.05 -20.33 15.83
C CYS A 37 -12.92 -21.37 15.95
N GLY A 38 -11.92 -21.30 15.06
CA GLY A 38 -10.70 -22.12 15.11
C GLY A 38 -9.46 -21.23 14.89
N PRO A 39 -8.39 -21.35 15.68
CA PRO A 39 -7.25 -20.43 15.64
C PRO A 39 -6.24 -20.84 14.55
N ALA A 40 -6.67 -20.89 13.28
CA ALA A 40 -5.81 -21.32 12.17
C ALA A 40 -6.19 -20.74 10.79
N ALA A 41 -6.80 -19.54 10.74
CA ALA A 41 -6.96 -18.82 9.47
C ALA A 41 -5.64 -18.09 9.12
N LEU A 42 -4.77 -18.85 8.47
CA LEU A 42 -3.62 -18.47 7.64
C LEU A 42 -3.40 -16.97 7.46
N ALA A 43 -2.66 -16.37 8.39
CA ALA A 43 -1.88 -15.17 8.12
C ALA A 43 -0.74 -15.57 7.16
N VAL A 44 -0.96 -15.43 5.85
CA VAL A 44 0.16 -15.19 4.94
C VAL A 44 0.70 -13.81 5.29
N GLU A 45 1.58 -13.77 6.28
CA GLU A 45 2.43 -12.62 6.55
C GLU A 45 3.31 -12.45 5.32
N SER A 46 3.00 -11.45 4.49
CA SER A 46 3.96 -10.94 3.51
C SER A 46 5.14 -10.35 4.29
N GLU A 47 6.18 -11.17 4.49
CA GLU A 47 7.50 -10.75 4.99
C GLU A 47 8.11 -9.75 4.00
N GLY A 48 7.81 -8.45 4.19
CA GLY A 48 8.43 -7.35 3.45
C GLY A 48 7.53 -6.15 3.16
N GLY A 49 6.21 -6.27 3.31
CA GLY A 49 5.28 -5.18 3.04
C GLY A 49 4.81 -4.47 4.31
N PHE A 50 4.80 -3.13 4.32
CA PHE A 50 4.09 -2.31 5.34
C PHE A 50 2.56 -2.48 5.34
N GLY A 51 2.03 -3.51 4.68
CA GLY A 51 0.61 -3.68 4.40
C GLY A 51 -0.06 -4.92 5.01
N GLY A 52 0.65 -5.80 5.74
CA GLY A 52 0.13 -7.15 6.00
C GLY A 52 -0.30 -7.51 7.43
N GLY A 53 0.25 -6.91 8.48
CA GLY A 53 0.06 -7.45 9.84
C GLY A 53 0.24 -6.42 10.95
N ALA A 54 -0.78 -6.33 11.83
CA ALA A 54 -0.86 -5.54 13.05
C ALA A 54 -0.57 -4.04 12.92
N PHE A 55 -1.65 -3.26 12.83
CA PHE A 55 -1.70 -1.79 12.97
C PHE A 55 -0.64 -1.25 13.95
N GLY A 56 0.36 -0.52 13.44
CA GLY A 56 1.25 0.27 14.29
C GLY A 56 2.60 0.63 13.66
N VAL A 57 3.13 1.79 14.06
CA VAL A 57 4.48 2.23 13.71
C VAL A 57 5.56 1.43 14.45
N ARG A 58 5.20 0.75 15.54
CA ARG A 58 6.15 0.04 16.42
C ARG A 58 6.96 -1.05 15.71
N ARG A 59 6.30 -1.91 14.91
CA ARG A 59 6.99 -3.03 14.24
C ARG A 59 7.93 -2.54 13.14
N PRO A 60 7.49 -1.65 12.23
CA PRO A 60 8.39 -1.02 11.27
C PRO A 60 9.52 -0.23 11.93
N LEU A 61 9.24 0.54 12.98
CA LEU A 61 10.24 1.32 13.69
C LEU A 61 11.31 0.42 14.33
N ARG A 62 10.92 -0.68 14.99
CA ARG A 62 11.87 -1.64 15.57
C ARG A 62 12.77 -2.25 14.50
N PHE A 63 12.20 -2.63 13.35
CA PHE A 63 12.95 -3.18 12.24
C PHE A 63 13.98 -2.18 11.68
N LEU A 64 13.55 -0.95 11.40
CA LEU A 64 14.42 0.12 10.89
C LEU A 64 15.50 0.52 11.90
N THR A 65 15.16 0.58 13.18
CA THR A 65 16.11 0.86 14.28
C THR A 65 17.27 -0.14 14.24
N TYR A 66 16.95 -1.43 14.15
CA TYR A 66 17.96 -2.49 14.08
C TYR A 66 18.76 -2.46 12.77
N LYS A 67 18.10 -2.39 11.61
CA LYS A 67 18.78 -2.48 10.30
C LYS A 67 19.64 -1.25 9.98
N LEU A 68 19.22 -0.08 10.41
CA LEU A 68 19.92 1.18 10.15
C LEU A 68 20.86 1.56 11.32
N GLY A 69 20.75 0.92 12.47
CA GLY A 69 21.54 1.29 13.66
C GLY A 69 21.25 2.73 14.06
N LEU A 70 19.97 3.04 14.31
CA LEU A 70 19.52 4.39 14.63
C LEU A 70 19.87 4.76 16.08
N SER A 71 20.23 6.02 16.30
CA SER A 71 20.34 6.58 17.65
C SER A 71 18.95 6.83 18.25
N GLU A 72 18.86 6.98 19.58
CA GLU A 72 17.59 7.25 20.26
C GLU A 72 16.90 8.52 19.72
N ALA A 73 17.66 9.58 19.45
CA ALA A 73 17.16 10.79 18.82
C ALA A 73 16.60 10.52 17.41
N GLN A 74 17.29 9.71 16.60
CA GLN A 74 16.81 9.32 15.28
C GLN A 74 15.55 8.46 15.35
N VAL A 75 15.44 7.56 16.33
CA VAL A 75 14.25 6.74 16.56
C VAL A 75 13.04 7.62 16.85
N GLY A 76 13.18 8.64 17.70
CA GLY A 76 12.11 9.58 18.02
C GLY A 76 11.59 10.34 16.81
N GLU A 77 12.47 10.90 15.99
CA GLU A 77 12.07 11.63 14.77
C GLU A 77 11.50 10.70 13.70
N LEU A 78 12.08 9.51 13.51
CA LEU A 78 11.57 8.54 12.57
C LEU A 78 10.17 8.04 12.97
N ALA A 79 9.91 7.86 14.27
CA ALA A 79 8.59 7.48 14.76
C ALA A 79 7.53 8.51 14.36
N ARG A 80 7.82 9.81 14.53
CA ARG A 80 6.91 10.90 14.12
C ARG A 80 6.63 10.88 12.62
N VAL A 81 7.67 10.71 11.79
CA VAL A 81 7.50 10.61 10.33
C VAL A 81 6.60 9.44 9.95
N LEU A 82 6.80 8.27 10.57
CA LEU A 82 6.00 7.08 10.30
C LEU A 82 4.56 7.22 10.82
N ASP A 83 4.34 7.91 11.95
CA ASP A 83 3.00 8.17 12.49
C ASP A 83 2.22 9.11 11.57
N GLU A 84 2.84 10.15 11.03
CA GLU A 84 2.24 11.03 10.03
C GLU A 84 1.86 10.24 8.75
N LEU A 85 2.75 9.40 8.22
CA LEU A 85 2.44 8.55 7.06
C LEU A 85 1.32 7.56 7.34
N LYS A 86 1.23 7.02 8.56
CA LYS A 86 0.13 6.14 8.97
C LYS A 86 -1.21 6.87 8.90
N ILE A 87 -1.27 8.13 9.31
CA ILE A 87 -2.48 8.96 9.23
C ILE A 87 -2.89 9.15 7.76
N GLU A 88 -1.95 9.51 6.89
CA GLU A 88 -2.23 9.71 5.46
C GLU A 88 -2.72 8.43 4.77
N ARG A 89 -2.12 7.27 5.10
CA ARG A 89 -2.60 5.97 4.59
C ARG A 89 -3.98 5.61 5.12
N ALA A 90 -4.28 5.93 6.37
CA ALA A 90 -5.62 5.73 6.92
C ALA A 90 -6.65 6.60 6.20
N GLN A 91 -6.30 7.85 5.88
CA GLN A 91 -7.15 8.74 5.10
C GLN A 91 -7.34 8.24 3.66
N ALA A 92 -6.28 7.76 3.01
CA ALA A 92 -6.37 7.15 1.68
C ALA A 92 -7.33 5.95 1.67
N ALA A 93 -7.28 5.08 2.69
CA ALA A 93 -8.20 3.95 2.81
C ALA A 93 -9.67 4.39 3.00
N VAL A 94 -9.92 5.54 3.64
CA VAL A 94 -11.27 6.13 3.74
C VAL A 94 -11.72 6.66 2.37
N ASP A 95 -10.84 7.37 1.66
CA ASP A 95 -11.15 7.93 0.34
C ASP A 95 -11.35 6.83 -0.72
N ASP A 96 -10.66 5.70 -0.60
CA ASP A 96 -10.90 4.51 -1.43
C ASP A 96 -12.30 3.93 -1.22
N ARG A 97 -12.76 3.83 0.03
CA ARG A 97 -14.14 3.37 0.32
C ARG A 97 -15.18 4.33 -0.26
N ARG A 98 -14.94 5.64 -0.15
CA ARG A 98 -15.82 6.67 -0.74
C ARG A 98 -15.85 6.58 -2.26
N THR A 99 -14.70 6.35 -2.88
CA THR A 99 -14.59 6.11 -4.32
C THR A 99 -15.43 4.91 -4.74
N LEU A 100 -15.28 3.78 -4.04
CA LEU A 100 -16.04 2.56 -4.36
C LEU A 100 -17.54 2.76 -4.21
N ALA A 101 -17.98 3.49 -3.17
CA ALA A 101 -19.38 3.85 -3.00
C ALA A 101 -19.89 4.72 -4.15
N ALA A 102 -19.17 5.78 -4.53
CA ALA A 102 -19.56 6.64 -5.65
C ALA A 102 -19.68 5.86 -6.97
N LEU A 103 -18.73 4.96 -7.24
CA LEU A 103 -18.77 4.10 -8.43
C LEU A 103 -19.94 3.10 -8.39
N ALA A 104 -20.23 2.50 -7.23
CA ALA A 104 -21.37 1.60 -7.08
C ALA A 104 -22.69 2.34 -7.31
N ASP A 105 -22.84 3.52 -6.69
CA ASP A 105 -24.03 4.35 -6.84
C ASP A 105 -24.23 4.79 -8.30
N ALA A 106 -23.15 5.07 -9.03
CA ALA A 106 -23.22 5.41 -10.45
C ALA A 106 -23.80 4.29 -11.34
N LEU A 107 -23.76 3.05 -10.87
CA LEU A 107 -24.23 1.85 -11.58
C LEU A 107 -25.63 1.38 -11.17
N THR A 108 -26.15 1.84 -10.03
CA THR A 108 -27.40 1.30 -9.45
C THR A 108 -28.67 2.05 -9.87
N GLY A 109 -28.54 3.18 -10.56
CA GLY A 109 -29.67 3.93 -11.11
C GLY A 109 -30.32 3.27 -12.34
N GLU A 110 -31.44 3.83 -12.81
CA GLU A 110 -32.11 3.39 -14.04
C GLU A 110 -31.22 3.52 -15.28
N SER A 111 -30.30 4.49 -15.26
CA SER A 111 -29.25 4.70 -16.25
C SER A 111 -27.92 4.94 -15.57
N PHE A 112 -26.83 4.73 -16.31
CA PHE A 112 -25.49 5.04 -15.85
C PHE A 112 -25.33 6.53 -15.54
N ASP A 113 -24.86 6.85 -14.34
CA ASP A 113 -24.54 8.21 -13.91
C ASP A 113 -23.04 8.50 -14.13
N GLU A 114 -22.73 9.02 -15.31
CA GLU A 114 -21.35 9.35 -15.68
C GLU A 114 -20.73 10.42 -14.78
N ALA A 115 -21.52 11.39 -14.30
CA ALA A 115 -21.03 12.46 -13.44
C ALA A 115 -20.56 11.89 -12.08
N ARG A 116 -21.36 10.99 -11.49
CA ARG A 116 -20.99 10.34 -10.22
C ARG A 116 -19.80 9.40 -10.38
N ALA A 117 -19.69 8.70 -11.51
CA ALA A 117 -18.52 7.90 -11.82
C ALA A 117 -17.25 8.77 -11.95
N ALA A 118 -17.36 9.93 -12.60
CA ALA A 118 -16.28 10.89 -12.73
C ALA A 118 -15.85 11.44 -11.36
N ASP A 119 -16.78 11.79 -10.48
CA ASP A 119 -16.49 12.23 -9.10
C ASP A 119 -15.72 11.17 -8.31
N GLY A 120 -16.13 9.90 -8.42
CA GLY A 120 -15.42 8.78 -7.80
C GLY A 120 -13.98 8.63 -8.33
N ALA A 121 -13.80 8.71 -9.66
CA ALA A 121 -12.48 8.66 -10.27
C ALA A 121 -11.58 9.82 -9.81
N ASP A 122 -12.14 11.02 -9.70
CA ASP A 122 -11.43 12.22 -9.27
C ASP A 122 -11.02 12.14 -7.78
N LEU A 123 -11.87 11.59 -6.93
CA LEU A 123 -11.54 11.32 -5.52
C LEU A 123 -10.34 10.38 -5.41
N ARG A 124 -10.33 9.28 -6.18
CA ARG A 124 -9.20 8.34 -6.21
C ARG A 124 -7.90 9.03 -6.63
N ARG A 125 -7.94 9.81 -7.71
CA ARG A 125 -6.77 10.53 -8.22
C ARG A 125 -6.21 11.48 -7.17
N LYS A 126 -7.06 12.33 -6.58
CA LYS A 126 -6.67 13.29 -5.53
C LYS A 126 -6.16 12.60 -4.25
N GLY A 127 -6.73 11.44 -3.90
CA GLY A 127 -6.25 10.61 -2.79
C GLY A 127 -4.84 10.07 -3.04
N SER A 128 -4.61 9.53 -4.24
CA SER A 128 -3.30 8.99 -4.64
C SER A 128 -2.23 10.08 -4.75
N GLU A 129 -2.59 11.28 -5.24
CA GLU A 129 -1.70 12.44 -5.29
C GLU A 129 -1.24 12.84 -3.86
N ARG A 130 -2.19 13.03 -2.94
CA ARG A 130 -1.86 13.36 -1.53
C ARG A 130 -0.99 12.31 -0.86
N LEU A 131 -1.29 11.03 -1.04
CA LEU A 131 -0.46 9.97 -0.45
C LEU A 131 0.95 9.95 -1.05
N SER A 132 1.08 10.14 -2.37
CA SER A 132 2.39 10.22 -3.04
C SER A 132 3.22 11.40 -2.52
N ASP A 133 2.60 12.57 -2.38
CA ASP A 133 3.25 13.77 -1.84
C ASP A 133 3.73 13.54 -0.39
N ALA A 134 2.91 12.90 0.44
CA ALA A 134 3.26 12.54 1.81
C ALA A 134 4.46 11.58 1.86
N VAL A 135 4.50 10.57 0.99
CA VAL A 135 5.62 9.62 0.88
C VAL A 135 6.91 10.34 0.47
N VAL A 136 6.87 11.22 -0.54
CA VAL A 136 8.04 12.00 -0.98
C VAL A 136 8.54 12.91 0.14
N LYS A 137 7.64 13.60 0.85
CA LYS A 137 7.99 14.44 1.99
C LYS A 137 8.61 13.65 3.13
N ALA A 138 8.06 12.47 3.44
CA ALA A 138 8.61 11.58 4.45
C ALA A 138 10.00 11.08 4.08
N LEU A 139 10.23 10.67 2.83
CA LEU A 139 11.55 10.28 2.33
C LEU A 139 12.56 11.42 2.44
N GLY A 140 12.17 12.66 2.13
CA GLY A 140 13.03 13.83 2.31
C GLY A 140 13.46 14.05 3.76
N ARG A 141 12.52 13.88 4.71
CA ARG A 141 12.81 13.99 6.16
C ARG A 141 13.69 12.84 6.66
N ILE A 142 13.41 11.61 6.25
CA ILE A 142 14.22 10.44 6.59
C ILE A 142 15.63 10.61 6.03
N HIS A 143 15.78 11.06 4.78
CA HIS A 143 17.08 11.34 4.19
C HIS A 143 17.86 12.34 5.04
N ALA A 144 17.27 13.47 5.41
CA ALA A 144 17.93 14.49 6.25
C ALA A 144 18.35 13.95 7.63
N LEU A 145 17.57 13.03 8.20
CA LEU A 145 17.82 12.43 9.52
C LEU A 145 18.98 11.42 9.54
N LEU A 146 19.21 10.72 8.44
CA LEU A 146 20.15 9.60 8.34
C LEU A 146 21.54 10.03 7.87
N SER A 147 22.58 9.32 8.32
CA SER A 147 23.94 9.42 7.79
C SER A 147 24.03 8.86 6.35
N PRO A 148 25.09 9.17 5.58
CA PRO A 148 25.30 8.58 4.25
C PRO A 148 25.22 7.04 4.25
N GLU A 149 25.86 6.37 5.19
CA GLU A 149 25.90 4.91 5.30
C GLU A 149 24.53 4.32 5.70
N GLN A 150 23.76 5.07 6.50
CA GLN A 150 22.37 4.70 6.82
C GLN A 150 21.45 4.85 5.60
N ARG A 151 21.65 5.89 4.77
CA ARG A 151 20.89 6.11 3.53
C ARG A 151 21.14 5.02 2.50
N GLU A 152 22.38 4.55 2.36
CA GLU A 152 22.71 3.42 1.48
C GLU A 152 22.00 2.14 1.90
N ARG A 153 22.02 1.83 3.22
CA ARG A 153 21.28 0.69 3.77
C ARG A 153 19.77 0.82 3.57
N LEU A 154 19.21 2.00 3.78
CA LEU A 154 17.79 2.27 3.51
C LEU A 154 17.46 2.05 2.03
N ALA A 155 18.26 2.60 1.12
CA ALA A 155 18.06 2.45 -0.31
C ALA A 155 18.16 0.98 -0.76
N TYR A 156 19.08 0.21 -0.17
CA TYR A 156 19.16 -1.24 -0.39
C TYR A 156 17.87 -1.95 0.02
N LEU A 157 17.36 -1.68 1.22
CA LEU A 157 16.11 -2.30 1.73
C LEU A 157 14.91 -1.98 0.82
N ILE A 158 14.84 -0.78 0.26
CA ILE A 158 13.78 -0.39 -0.69
C ILE A 158 13.95 -1.15 -2.02
N ARG A 159 15.17 -1.18 -2.57
CA ARG A 159 15.45 -1.84 -3.86
C ARG A 159 15.18 -3.33 -3.82
N THR A 160 15.39 -3.99 -2.68
CA THR A 160 15.12 -5.42 -2.49
C THR A 160 13.67 -5.73 -2.13
N GLY A 161 12.81 -4.72 -2.00
CA GLY A 161 11.42 -4.91 -1.56
C GLY A 161 11.27 -5.33 -0.10
N THR A 162 12.35 -5.30 0.69
CA THR A 162 12.30 -5.55 2.13
C THR A 162 11.59 -4.41 2.86
N LEU A 163 11.58 -3.22 2.26
CA LEU A 163 10.90 -2.03 2.74
C LEU A 163 10.06 -1.43 1.60
N ALA A 164 8.75 -1.31 1.79
CA ALA A 164 7.83 -0.72 0.81
C ALA A 164 7.03 0.46 1.41
N PHE A 165 6.93 1.56 0.69
CA PHE A 165 6.12 2.72 1.09
C PHE A 165 4.75 2.72 0.41
#